data_AF-A0A1F3NBC6-F1
#
_entry.id   AF-A0A1F3NBC6-F1
#
_cell.length_a   1.000
_cell.length_b   1.000
_cell.length_c   1.000
_cell.angle_alpha   90.00
_cell.angle_beta   90.00
_cell.angle_gamma   90.00
#
_symmetry.space_group_name_H-M   'P 1'
#
loop_
_entity.id
_entity.type
_entity.pdbx_description
1 polymer ?
#
loop_
_entity_poly.entity_id
_entity_poly.type
_entity_poly.pdbx_seq_one_letter_code
_entity_poly.pdbx_strand_id
1 'polypeptide(L)'
;MLTQFIILTNNIEYTSNIDWVAWGAIFTGAAVVVAIVTFIIAKAFGLNTKVTRVETKVDDLVVTVDKMGNSLEDFKLGILYKLLQRKTPVSLNEEGLKVARESGIAKMVEENYVKILEAVKETNPSNAYQAQEKVLEAVRNLELNEECKNIIETAAFKNGYPTSSLYMLGGYYIRDKVLKDLNFDLKDIDLHDPEKKKDSGNVEKNKNPEKN
;
A
#
# COMPACT_ATOMS: atom_id res chain seq x y z
N MET A 1 -42.69 -69.09 -42.70
CA MET A 1 -43.08 -70.28 -41.93
C MET A 1 -42.09 -70.44 -40.80
N LEU A 2 -42.52 -70.14 -39.58
CA LEU A 2 -42.72 -71.11 -38.48
C LEU A 2 -41.43 -71.26 -37.64
N THR A 3 -41.37 -70.60 -36.47
CA THR A 3 -41.61 -71.16 -35.11
C THR A 3 -40.25 -71.45 -34.46
N GLN A 4 -39.75 -70.59 -33.54
CA GLN A 4 -39.94 -70.66 -32.08
C GLN A 4 -39.28 -71.88 -31.41
N PHE A 5 -38.62 -71.60 -30.27
CA PHE A 5 -38.16 -72.49 -29.18
C PHE A 5 -36.87 -73.32 -29.37
N ILE A 6 -35.96 -73.56 -28.40
CA ILE A 6 -35.60 -72.96 -27.10
C ILE A 6 -34.37 -73.75 -26.52
N ILE A 7 -33.52 -73.09 -25.72
CA ILE A 7 -32.64 -73.58 -24.60
C ILE A 7 -31.43 -74.51 -24.91
N LEU A 8 -30.20 -74.10 -24.52
CA LEU A 8 -29.32 -74.72 -23.48
C LEU A 8 -27.88 -74.16 -23.43
N THR A 9 -27.62 -73.39 -22.34
CA THR A 9 -26.45 -73.36 -21.43
C THR A 9 -25.00 -73.34 -21.95
N ASN A 10 -24.28 -72.24 -21.65
CA ASN A 10 -23.08 -72.16 -20.76
C ASN A 10 -22.48 -70.73 -20.83
N ASN A 11 -22.43 -69.96 -19.74
CA ASN A 11 -21.27 -69.80 -18.82
C ASN A 11 -20.03 -69.25 -19.58
N ILE A 12 -19.43 -68.09 -19.30
CA ILE A 12 -18.89 -67.56 -18.03
C ILE A 12 -18.68 -66.04 -18.17
N GLU A 13 -19.03 -65.28 -17.13
CA GLU A 13 -18.69 -63.87 -16.91
C GLU A 13 -17.21 -63.71 -16.52
N TYR A 14 -16.51 -62.73 -17.11
CA TYR A 14 -15.15 -62.35 -16.71
C TYR A 14 -15.13 -61.01 -15.98
N THR A 15 -14.27 -60.98 -14.97
CA THR A 15 -14.22 -60.16 -13.77
C THR A 15 -13.57 -58.78 -13.92
N SER A 16 -13.96 -57.82 -13.06
CA SER A 16 -12.99 -56.90 -12.43
C SER A 16 -13.44 -56.52 -11.00
N ASN A 17 -13.14 -57.42 -10.05
CA ASN A 17 -13.22 -57.14 -8.61
C ASN A 17 -11.99 -56.33 -8.20
N ILE A 18 -12.16 -55.02 -8.04
CA ILE A 18 -11.24 -54.20 -7.23
C ILE A 18 -11.64 -54.40 -5.76
N ASP A 19 -10.68 -54.90 -4.98
CA ASP A 19 -10.83 -55.38 -3.61
C ASP A 19 -11.41 -54.32 -2.66
N TRP A 20 -12.62 -54.57 -2.15
CA TRP A 20 -13.27 -53.84 -1.06
C TRP A 20 -12.42 -53.71 0.22
N VAL A 21 -11.44 -54.59 0.38
CA VAL A 21 -10.46 -54.57 1.48
C VAL A 21 -9.50 -53.38 1.39
N ALA A 22 -9.16 -52.92 0.18
CA ALA A 22 -8.26 -51.78 -0.02
C ALA A 22 -8.91 -50.44 0.39
N TRP A 23 -10.22 -50.28 0.19
CA TRP A 23 -10.96 -49.10 0.64
C TRP A 23 -11.21 -49.10 2.15
N GLY A 24 -11.37 -50.27 2.78
CA GLY A 24 -11.57 -50.39 4.24
C GLY A 24 -10.39 -49.87 5.08
N ALA A 25 -9.16 -50.06 4.62
CA ALA A 25 -7.95 -49.55 5.27
C ALA A 25 -7.77 -48.03 5.14
N ILE A 26 -8.22 -47.44 4.03
CA ILE A 26 -8.17 -45.98 3.78
C ILE A 26 -9.19 -45.25 4.68
N PHE A 27 -10.39 -45.81 4.83
CA PHE A 27 -11.43 -45.22 5.69
C PHE A 27 -11.11 -45.30 7.19
N THR A 28 -10.44 -46.37 7.65
CA THR A 28 -10.04 -46.49 9.07
C THR A 28 -8.88 -45.55 9.42
N GLY A 29 -7.92 -45.33 8.51
CA GLY A 29 -6.87 -44.33 8.68
C GLY A 29 -7.40 -42.88 8.73
N ALA A 30 -8.36 -42.55 7.86
CA ALA A 30 -8.97 -41.23 7.81
C ALA A 30 -9.79 -40.91 9.08
N ALA A 31 -10.52 -41.88 9.63
CA ALA A 31 -11.30 -41.69 10.84
C ALA A 31 -10.43 -41.38 12.08
N VAL A 32 -9.25 -42.01 12.18
CA VAL A 32 -8.29 -41.75 13.26
C VAL A 32 -7.68 -40.35 13.15
N VAL A 33 -7.34 -39.92 11.93
CA VAL A 33 -6.83 -38.55 11.70
C VAL A 33 -7.90 -37.51 12.01
N VAL A 34 -9.15 -37.74 11.61
CA VAL A 34 -10.27 -36.86 11.95
C VAL A 34 -10.47 -36.83 13.47
N ALA A 35 -10.49 -37.96 14.17
CA ALA A 35 -10.64 -37.99 15.62
C ALA A 35 -9.52 -37.25 16.37
N ILE A 36 -8.27 -37.36 15.89
CA ILE A 36 -7.12 -36.62 16.44
C ILE A 36 -7.28 -35.12 16.19
N VAL A 37 -7.69 -34.71 15.00
CA VAL A 37 -7.95 -33.31 14.66
C VAL A 37 -9.10 -32.75 15.49
N THR A 38 -10.21 -33.48 15.63
CA THR A 38 -11.36 -33.09 16.45
C THR A 38 -11.00 -33.02 17.93
N PHE A 39 -10.12 -33.90 18.43
CA PHE A 39 -9.62 -33.86 19.80
C PHE A 39 -8.67 -32.69 20.05
N ILE A 40 -7.78 -32.37 19.10
CA ILE A 40 -6.92 -31.18 19.16
C ILE A 40 -7.76 -29.90 19.12
N ILE A 41 -8.77 -29.85 18.25
CA ILE A 41 -9.75 -28.76 18.19
C ILE A 41 -10.53 -28.68 19.50
N ALA A 42 -11.09 -29.77 20.03
CA ALA A 42 -11.81 -29.76 21.31
C ALA A 42 -10.93 -29.34 22.50
N LYS A 43 -9.64 -29.70 22.51
CA LYS A 43 -8.67 -29.24 23.51
C LYS A 43 -8.29 -27.76 23.32
N ALA A 44 -8.27 -27.27 22.09
CA ALA A 44 -8.09 -25.86 21.76
C ALA A 44 -9.33 -25.01 22.12
N PHE A 45 -10.54 -25.56 21.97
CA PHE A 45 -11.81 -24.92 22.30
C PHE A 45 -12.24 -25.10 23.77
N GLY A 46 -11.65 -26.05 24.51
CA GLY A 46 -11.78 -26.21 25.97
C GLY A 46 -11.06 -25.15 26.81
N LEU A 47 -10.68 -24.01 26.21
CA LEU A 47 -9.95 -22.90 26.83
C LEU A 47 -10.78 -21.60 26.85
N ASN A 48 -12.10 -21.70 27.01
CA ASN A 48 -13.04 -20.57 27.13
C ASN A 48 -12.94 -19.76 28.45
N THR A 49 -11.74 -19.65 29.03
CA THR A 49 -11.41 -18.66 30.07
C THR A 49 -10.10 -17.92 29.82
N LYS A 50 -9.39 -18.21 28.70
CA LYS A 50 -8.16 -17.50 28.31
C LYS A 50 -8.26 -16.73 26.98
N VAL A 51 -9.29 -16.96 26.17
CA VAL A 51 -9.50 -16.31 24.85
C VAL A 51 -9.87 -14.83 24.99
N THR A 52 -10.68 -14.47 26.00
CA THR A 52 -11.04 -13.06 26.28
C THR A 52 -9.85 -12.17 26.67
N ARG A 53 -8.73 -12.74 27.12
CA ARG A 53 -7.49 -12.01 27.44
C ARG A 53 -6.55 -11.85 26.24
N VAL A 54 -6.70 -12.67 25.19
CA VAL A 54 -5.87 -12.58 23.98
C VAL A 54 -6.54 -11.64 22.97
N GLU A 55 -7.87 -11.67 22.84
CA GLU A 55 -8.62 -10.73 21.99
C GLU A 55 -8.41 -9.28 22.43
N THR A 56 -8.52 -8.99 23.73
CA THR A 56 -8.21 -7.64 24.28
C THR A 56 -6.77 -7.20 24.00
N LYS A 57 -5.81 -8.12 24.03
CA LYS A 57 -4.41 -7.79 23.73
C LYS A 57 -4.13 -7.58 22.25
N VAL A 58 -4.83 -8.29 21.36
CA VAL A 58 -4.72 -8.09 19.91
C VAL A 58 -5.41 -6.78 19.51
N ASP A 59 -6.56 -6.47 20.09
CA ASP A 59 -7.24 -5.18 19.88
C ASP A 59 -6.40 -4.01 20.41
N ASP A 60 -5.81 -4.14 21.60
CA ASP A 60 -4.87 -3.15 22.15
C ASP A 60 -3.60 -3.03 21.28
N LEU A 61 -3.12 -4.13 20.69
CA LEU A 61 -1.97 -4.12 19.77
C LEU A 61 -2.32 -3.41 18.46
N VAL A 62 -3.50 -3.68 17.89
CA VAL A 62 -4.01 -3.01 16.68
C VAL A 62 -4.16 -1.51 16.93
N VAL A 63 -4.73 -1.11 18.07
CA VAL A 63 -4.84 0.30 18.48
C VAL A 63 -3.47 0.93 18.70
N THR A 64 -2.49 0.20 19.23
CA THR A 64 -1.13 0.72 19.45
C THR A 64 -0.35 0.85 18.13
N VAL A 65 -0.47 -0.12 17.22
CA VAL A 65 0.14 -0.07 15.88
C VAL A 65 -0.48 1.06 15.07
N ASP A 66 -1.79 1.27 15.17
CA ASP A 66 -2.49 2.38 14.51
C ASP A 66 -2.03 3.74 15.08
N LYS A 67 -1.95 3.87 16.41
CA LYS A 67 -1.38 5.06 17.07
C LYS A 67 0.09 5.31 16.73
N MET A 68 0.90 4.26 16.56
CA MET A 68 2.29 4.38 16.15
C MET A 68 2.42 4.77 14.67
N GLY A 69 1.57 4.21 13.79
CA GLY A 69 1.48 4.60 12.39
C GLY A 69 1.18 6.09 12.27
N ASN A 70 0.14 6.55 12.96
CA ASN A 70 -0.26 7.95 12.98
C ASN A 70 0.83 8.87 13.58
N SER A 71 1.48 8.45 14.67
CA SER A 71 2.58 9.23 15.29
C SER A 71 3.82 9.35 14.40
N LEU A 72 4.16 8.31 13.64
CA LEU A 72 5.28 8.34 12.68
C LEU A 72 4.96 9.21 11.47
N GLU A 73 3.71 9.18 11.00
CA GLU A 73 3.24 10.03 9.93
C GLU A 73 3.20 11.50 10.36
N ASP A 74 2.65 11.80 11.54
CA ASP A 74 2.65 13.12 12.16
C ASP A 74 4.07 13.66 12.38
N PHE A 75 5.02 12.80 12.77
CA PHE A 75 6.42 13.19 12.93
C PHE A 75 7.08 13.54 11.60
N LYS A 76 6.86 12.70 10.56
CA LYS A 76 7.37 12.95 9.21
C LYS A 76 6.79 14.24 8.62
N LEU A 77 5.48 14.43 8.76
CA LEU A 77 4.78 15.64 8.36
C LEU A 77 5.29 16.84 9.16
N GLY A 78 5.46 16.73 10.47
CA GLY A 78 5.93 17.80 11.33
C GLY A 78 7.34 18.30 10.99
N ILE A 79 8.27 17.40 10.64
CA ILE A 79 9.59 17.77 10.13
C ILE A 79 9.44 18.50 8.78
N LEU A 80 8.63 17.97 7.88
CA LEU A 80 8.49 18.51 6.54
C LEU A 80 7.79 19.88 6.54
N TYR A 81 6.79 20.08 7.38
CA TYR A 81 6.10 21.35 7.58
C TYR A 81 7.04 22.48 8.04
N LYS A 82 8.16 22.15 8.70
CA LYS A 82 9.20 23.12 9.05
C LYS A 82 10.07 23.52 7.86
N LEU A 83 10.19 22.65 6.86
CA LEU A 83 11.02 22.84 5.66
C LEU A 83 10.23 23.41 4.47
N LEU A 84 8.92 23.52 4.61
CA LEU A 84 8.01 24.00 3.58
C LEU A 84 7.38 25.34 3.96
N GLN A 85 7.11 26.17 2.96
CA GLN A 85 6.27 27.35 3.10
C GLN A 85 4.82 26.90 3.25
N ARG A 86 4.10 27.53 4.19
CA ARG A 86 2.66 27.28 4.41
C ARG A 86 1.76 27.86 3.32
N LYS A 87 2.33 28.62 2.37
CA LYS A 87 1.57 29.18 1.24
C LYS A 87 1.48 28.13 0.14
N THR A 88 0.29 27.99 -0.40
CA THR A 88 0.02 27.13 -1.55
C THR A 88 0.34 27.87 -2.85
N PRO A 89 0.95 27.21 -3.86
CA PRO A 89 1.42 25.83 -3.85
C PRO A 89 2.61 25.62 -2.89
N VAL A 90 2.59 24.48 -2.19
CA VAL A 90 3.59 24.11 -1.17
C VAL A 90 4.99 24.22 -1.78
N SER A 91 5.88 25.03 -1.22
CA SER A 91 7.23 25.25 -1.76
C SER A 91 8.28 25.13 -0.65
N LEU A 92 9.53 24.87 -1.00
CA LEU A 92 10.61 24.86 -0.02
C LEU A 92 10.79 26.28 0.56
N ASN A 93 10.97 26.36 1.88
CA ASN A 93 11.44 27.59 2.52
C ASN A 93 12.98 27.63 2.48
N GLU A 94 13.59 28.69 3.02
CA GLU A 94 15.05 28.83 3.04
C GLU A 94 15.76 27.67 3.75
N GLU A 95 15.17 27.17 4.83
CA GLU A 95 15.69 26.01 5.58
C GLU A 95 15.58 24.72 4.75
N GLY A 96 14.45 24.48 4.09
CA GLY A 96 14.25 23.34 3.20
C GLY A 96 15.22 23.35 2.01
N LEU A 97 15.47 24.51 1.41
CA LEU A 97 16.48 24.66 0.35
C LEU A 97 17.89 24.37 0.86
N LYS A 98 18.22 24.82 2.09
CA LYS A 98 19.51 24.54 2.71
C LYS A 98 19.68 23.05 2.95
N VAL A 99 18.71 22.40 3.59
CA VAL A 99 18.74 20.94 3.86
C VAL A 99 18.82 20.16 2.55
N ALA A 100 18.10 20.57 1.49
CA ALA A 100 18.15 19.91 0.19
C ALA A 100 19.55 19.95 -0.44
N ARG A 101 20.27 21.05 -0.28
CA ARG A 101 21.65 21.19 -0.79
C ARG A 101 22.64 20.42 0.07
N GLU A 102 22.56 20.54 1.39
CA GLU A 102 23.50 19.92 2.34
C GLU A 102 23.38 18.39 2.39
N SER A 103 22.18 17.84 2.16
CA SER A 103 21.94 16.39 2.10
C SER A 103 22.33 15.76 0.76
N GLY A 104 22.64 16.56 -0.26
CA GLY A 104 22.94 16.08 -1.60
C GLY A 104 21.72 15.67 -2.43
N ILE A 105 20.49 15.69 -1.87
CA ILE A 105 19.27 15.36 -2.64
C ILE A 105 19.07 16.33 -3.79
N ALA A 106 19.35 17.63 -3.62
CA ALA A 106 19.22 18.61 -4.70
C ALA A 106 20.12 18.26 -5.90
N LYS A 107 21.36 17.83 -5.63
CA LYS A 107 22.29 17.40 -6.67
C LYS A 107 21.81 16.11 -7.34
N MET A 108 21.39 15.12 -6.55
CA MET A 108 20.89 13.84 -7.06
C MET A 108 19.70 14.01 -8.02
N VAL A 109 18.70 14.83 -7.65
CA VAL A 109 17.52 15.03 -8.50
C VAL A 109 17.82 15.83 -9.76
N GLU A 110 18.83 16.71 -9.74
CA GLU A 110 19.30 17.40 -10.95
C GLU A 110 20.07 16.44 -11.88
N GLU A 111 20.91 15.56 -11.34
CA GLU A 111 21.64 14.56 -12.13
C GLU A 111 20.70 13.52 -12.75
N ASN A 112 19.57 13.24 -12.10
CA ASN A 112 18.54 12.34 -12.61
C ASN A 112 17.36 13.07 -13.27
N TYR A 113 17.48 14.38 -13.55
CA TYR A 113 16.37 15.21 -14.02
C TYR A 113 15.68 14.65 -15.26
N VAL A 114 16.45 14.24 -16.27
CA VAL A 114 15.91 13.70 -17.53
C VAL A 114 15.07 12.45 -17.28
N LYS A 115 15.57 11.52 -16.45
CA LYS A 115 14.85 10.29 -16.09
C LYS A 115 13.56 10.60 -15.33
N ILE A 116 13.60 11.56 -14.39
CA ILE A 116 12.43 12.00 -13.64
C ILE A 116 11.38 12.58 -14.61
N LEU A 117 11.80 13.48 -15.51
CA LEU A 117 10.90 14.11 -16.47
C LEU A 117 10.26 13.08 -17.41
N GLU A 118 11.04 12.14 -17.92
CA GLU A 118 10.55 11.04 -18.77
C GLU A 118 9.54 10.16 -18.01
N ALA A 119 9.86 9.74 -16.79
CA ALA A 119 8.96 8.95 -15.96
C ALA A 119 7.63 9.67 -15.69
N VAL A 120 7.66 10.99 -15.47
CA VAL A 120 6.42 11.77 -15.30
C VAL A 120 5.65 11.88 -16.62
N LYS A 121 6.32 12.12 -17.75
CA LYS A 121 5.69 12.20 -19.07
C LYS A 121 4.98 10.91 -19.46
N GLU A 122 5.59 9.76 -19.17
CA GLU A 122 5.00 8.43 -19.44
C GLU A 122 3.67 8.20 -18.73
N THR A 123 3.47 8.85 -17.58
CA THR A 123 2.20 8.73 -16.83
C THR A 123 1.08 9.60 -17.41
N ASN A 124 1.40 10.52 -18.33
CA ASN A 124 0.47 11.45 -18.99
C ASN A 124 -0.51 12.13 -18.00
N PRO A 125 0.00 12.89 -17.01
CA PRO A 125 -0.84 13.51 -16.00
C PRO A 125 -1.84 14.49 -16.63
N SER A 126 -3.09 14.47 -16.16
CA SER A 126 -4.16 15.29 -16.73
C SER A 126 -4.21 16.72 -16.18
N ASN A 127 -3.51 16.99 -15.08
CA ASN A 127 -3.47 18.30 -14.42
C ASN A 127 -2.22 18.47 -13.54
N ALA A 128 -1.98 19.70 -13.08
CA ALA A 128 -0.82 20.06 -12.27
C ALA A 128 -0.72 19.30 -10.94
N TYR A 129 -1.86 19.00 -10.30
CA TYR A 129 -1.89 18.20 -9.05
C TYR A 129 -1.39 16.78 -9.32
N GLN A 130 -1.93 16.11 -10.34
CA GLN A 130 -1.47 14.78 -10.73
C GLN A 130 0.01 14.81 -11.15
N ALA A 131 0.44 15.82 -11.88
CA ALA A 131 1.85 15.98 -12.26
C ALA A 131 2.75 16.08 -11.02
N GLN A 132 2.34 16.83 -9.99
CA GLN A 132 3.08 16.89 -8.72
C GLN A 132 3.19 15.51 -8.07
N GLU A 133 2.09 14.79 -7.91
CA GLU A 133 2.10 13.44 -7.31
C GLU A 133 3.08 12.52 -8.05
N LYS A 134 3.10 12.61 -9.39
CA LYS A 134 4.01 11.85 -10.24
C LYS A 134 5.47 12.28 -10.12
N VAL A 135 5.75 13.57 -9.90
CA VAL A 135 7.10 14.02 -9.56
C VAL A 135 7.57 13.41 -8.23
N LEU A 136 6.72 13.46 -7.19
CA LEU A 136 7.08 12.92 -5.88
C LEU A 136 7.32 11.41 -5.94
N GLU A 137 6.49 10.69 -6.70
CA GLU A 137 6.64 9.26 -6.97
C GLU A 137 7.94 8.96 -7.72
N ALA A 138 8.23 9.69 -8.81
CA ALA A 138 9.43 9.50 -9.61
C ALA A 138 10.72 9.75 -8.80
N VAL A 139 10.73 10.75 -7.92
CA VAL A 139 11.88 11.00 -7.02
C VAL A 139 12.01 9.92 -5.96
N ARG A 140 10.90 9.43 -5.38
CA ARG A 140 10.93 8.29 -4.44
C ARG A 140 11.49 7.04 -5.10
N ASN A 141 11.16 6.79 -6.37
CA ASN A 141 11.66 5.63 -7.11
C ASN A 141 13.19 5.64 -7.33
N LEU A 142 13.87 6.77 -7.11
CA LEU A 142 15.35 6.79 -7.07
C LEU A 142 15.91 5.92 -5.93
N GLU A 143 15.12 5.61 -4.90
CA GLU A 143 15.52 4.67 -3.83
C GLU A 143 15.80 3.25 -4.35
N LEU A 144 15.25 2.89 -5.52
CA LEU A 144 15.53 1.61 -6.18
C LEU A 144 16.95 1.55 -6.77
N ASN A 145 17.61 2.70 -6.93
CA ASN A 145 19.01 2.79 -7.31
C ASN A 145 19.88 2.82 -6.05
N GLU A 146 20.74 1.81 -5.89
CA GLU A 146 21.59 1.64 -4.70
C GLU A 146 22.53 2.83 -4.45
N GLU A 147 23.05 3.49 -5.48
CA GLU A 147 23.91 4.68 -5.32
C GLU A 147 23.09 5.84 -4.73
N CYS A 148 21.93 6.12 -5.29
CA CYS A 148 21.02 7.15 -4.80
C CYS A 148 20.59 6.85 -3.36
N LYS A 149 20.18 5.62 -3.09
CA LYS A 149 19.80 5.16 -1.76
C LYS A 149 20.88 5.40 -0.73
N ASN A 150 22.13 5.00 -1.01
CA ASN A 150 23.26 5.18 -0.10
C ASN A 150 23.53 6.66 0.22
N ILE A 151 23.44 7.55 -0.78
CA ILE A 151 23.61 9.00 -0.58
C ILE A 151 22.57 9.51 0.44
N ILE A 152 21.30 9.12 0.27
CA ILE A 152 20.20 9.61 1.10
C ILE A 152 20.20 8.99 2.48
N GLU A 153 20.50 7.70 2.61
CA GLU A 153 20.64 7.04 3.92
C GLU A 153 21.79 7.65 4.73
N THR A 154 22.92 7.94 4.09
CA THR A 154 24.06 8.62 4.73
C THR A 154 23.67 10.03 5.20
N ALA A 155 22.98 10.80 4.35
CA ALA A 155 22.53 12.14 4.70
C ALA A 155 21.45 12.13 5.79
N ALA A 156 20.52 11.18 5.74
CA ALA A 156 19.48 10.96 6.74
C ALA A 156 20.11 10.66 8.12
N PHE A 157 21.07 9.73 8.15
CA PHE A 157 21.79 9.38 9.36
C PHE A 157 22.57 10.56 9.95
N LYS A 158 23.29 11.31 9.11
CA LYS A 158 24.11 12.45 9.56
C LYS A 158 23.28 13.60 10.11
N ASN A 159 22.14 13.90 9.49
CA ASN A 159 21.35 15.09 9.79
C ASN A 159 20.10 14.81 10.65
N GLY A 160 19.84 13.54 11.00
CA GLY A 160 18.70 13.14 11.83
C GLY A 160 17.34 13.27 11.13
N TYR A 161 17.32 13.24 9.79
CA TYR A 161 16.09 13.31 9.01
C TYR A 161 15.66 11.93 8.51
N PRO A 162 14.36 11.62 8.46
CA PRO A 162 13.88 10.43 7.76
C PRO A 162 14.23 10.47 6.28
N THR A 163 14.66 9.33 5.71
CA THR A 163 14.95 9.20 4.26
C THR A 163 13.77 9.63 3.41
N SER A 164 12.55 9.24 3.81
CA SER A 164 11.31 9.63 3.14
C SER A 164 11.12 11.15 3.07
N SER A 165 11.51 11.89 4.12
CA SER A 165 11.42 13.35 4.15
C SER A 165 12.43 13.98 3.18
N LEU A 166 13.62 13.40 3.05
CA LEU A 166 14.64 13.87 2.11
C LEU A 166 14.20 13.65 0.65
N TYR A 167 13.67 12.48 0.29
CA TYR A 167 13.12 12.26 -1.05
C TYR A 167 11.99 13.23 -1.38
N MET A 168 11.08 13.46 -0.42
CA MET A 168 9.99 14.42 -0.59
C MET A 168 10.51 15.85 -0.77
N LEU A 169 11.57 16.23 -0.06
CA LEU A 169 12.28 17.50 -0.23
C LEU A 169 12.86 17.64 -1.64
N GLY A 170 13.47 16.57 -2.17
CA GLY A 170 13.97 16.50 -3.55
C GLY A 170 12.87 16.63 -4.58
N GLY A 171 11.71 16.01 -4.31
CA GLY A 171 10.51 16.14 -5.13
C GLY A 171 10.05 17.60 -5.23
N TYR A 172 9.87 18.28 -4.09
CA TYR A 172 9.50 19.71 -4.09
C TYR A 172 10.58 20.61 -4.70
N TYR A 173 11.85 20.24 -4.58
CA TYR A 173 12.96 20.98 -5.19
C TYR A 173 12.86 20.98 -6.73
N ILE A 174 12.61 19.82 -7.34
CA ILE A 174 12.62 19.68 -8.81
C ILE A 174 11.24 19.88 -9.45
N ARG A 175 10.17 19.83 -8.66
CA ARG A 175 8.77 19.93 -9.12
C ARG A 175 8.55 21.10 -10.06
N ASP A 176 8.92 22.31 -9.65
CA ASP A 176 8.56 23.51 -10.40
C ASP A 176 9.17 23.50 -11.81
N LYS A 177 10.38 22.95 -11.93
CA LYS A 177 11.07 22.75 -13.20
C LYS A 177 10.34 21.72 -14.07
N VAL A 178 9.93 20.58 -13.49
CA VAL A 178 9.19 19.54 -14.21
C VAL A 178 7.82 20.03 -14.69
N LEU A 179 7.04 20.71 -13.84
CA LEU A 179 5.72 21.20 -14.23
C LEU A 179 5.81 22.23 -15.36
N LYS A 180 6.83 23.11 -15.31
CA LYS A 180 7.10 24.07 -16.37
C LYS A 180 7.36 23.37 -17.71
N ASP A 181 8.16 22.30 -17.72
CA ASP A 181 8.48 21.53 -18.93
C ASP A 181 7.29 20.67 -19.44
N LEU A 182 6.29 20.46 -18.59
CA LEU A 182 5.00 19.82 -18.94
C LEU A 182 3.91 20.83 -19.32
N ASN A 183 4.23 22.13 -19.35
CA ASN A 183 3.27 23.22 -19.59
C ASN A 183 2.12 23.29 -18.58
N PHE A 184 2.36 22.93 -17.31
CA PHE A 184 1.41 23.17 -16.22
C PHE A 184 1.73 24.47 -15.46
N ASP A 185 0.70 25.22 -15.06
CA ASP A 185 0.86 26.33 -14.12
C ASP A 185 0.89 25.77 -12.68
N LEU A 186 1.83 26.28 -11.88
CA LEU A 186 1.96 25.96 -10.45
C LEU A 186 0.70 26.35 -9.66
N LYS A 187 -0.02 27.38 -10.12
CA LYS A 187 -1.26 27.84 -9.50
C LYS A 187 -2.41 26.85 -9.67
N ASP A 188 -2.34 25.96 -10.67
CA ASP A 188 -3.37 24.98 -10.96
C ASP A 188 -3.30 23.75 -10.05
N ILE A 189 -2.20 23.58 -9.31
CA ILE A 189 -2.06 22.50 -8.32
C ILE A 189 -3.21 22.58 -7.30
N ASP A 190 -3.50 23.79 -6.82
CA ASP A 190 -4.52 24.03 -5.80
C ASP A 190 -5.96 23.90 -6.32
N LEU A 191 -6.18 24.20 -7.59
CA LEU A 191 -7.49 24.11 -8.23
C LEU A 191 -7.97 22.66 -8.35
N HIS A 192 -7.03 21.73 -8.46
CA HIS A 192 -7.28 20.30 -8.65
C HIS A 192 -7.10 19.46 -7.38
N ASP A 193 -6.75 20.09 -6.25
CA ASP A 193 -6.60 19.43 -4.96
C ASP A 193 -7.98 18.93 -4.43
N PRO A 194 -8.16 17.61 -4.25
CA PRO A 194 -9.41 17.05 -3.76
C PRO A 194 -9.75 17.41 -2.31
N GLU A 195 -8.76 17.77 -1.49
CA GLU A 195 -8.98 18.14 -0.08
C GLU A 195 -9.62 19.53 0.04
N LYS A 196 -9.16 20.51 -0.75
CA LYS A 196 -9.74 21.87 -0.80
C LYS A 196 -11.18 21.92 -1.29
N LYS A 197 -11.59 20.97 -2.14
CA LYS A 197 -12.98 20.88 -2.63
C LYS A 197 -13.97 20.48 -1.53
N LYS A 198 -13.53 19.72 -0.50
CA LYS A 198 -14.41 19.31 0.61
C LYS A 198 -14.75 20.46 1.55
N ASP A 199 -13.80 21.36 1.79
CA ASP A 199 -14.01 22.53 2.65
C ASP A 199 -14.94 23.58 2.02
N SER A 200 -14.84 23.74 0.69
CA SER A 200 -15.67 24.72 -0.04
C SER A 200 -17.16 24.34 -0.09
N GLY A 201 -17.50 23.04 -0.02
CA GLY A 201 -18.89 22.56 -0.01
C GLY A 201 -19.61 22.68 1.34
N ASN A 202 -18.89 22.93 2.43
CA ASN A 202 -19.48 23.10 3.77
C ASN A 202 -19.73 24.58 4.13
N VAL A 203 -19.08 25.53 3.45
CA VAL A 203 -19.26 26.96 3.72
C VAL A 203 -20.56 27.50 3.12
N GLU A 204 -21.06 26.92 2.02
CA GLU A 204 -22.30 27.38 1.38
C GLU A 204 -23.59 26.97 2.12
N LYS A 205 -23.56 25.95 2.98
CA LYS A 205 -24.75 25.53 3.75
C LYS A 205 -25.00 26.37 5.02
N ASN A 206 -24.08 27.26 5.40
CA ASN A 206 -24.19 28.02 6.65
C ASN A 206 -24.32 29.54 6.44
N LYS A 207 -24.78 29.97 5.25
CA LYS A 207 -25.13 31.37 4.95
C LYS A 207 -26.61 31.56 4.63
N ASN A 208 -27.51 30.98 5.44
CA ASN A 208 -28.87 31.50 5.50
C ASN A 208 -29.42 31.52 6.93
N PRO A 209 -29.33 32.67 7.61
CA PRO A 209 -30.36 33.10 8.53
C PRO A 209 -30.98 34.40 8.00
N GLU A 210 -31.90 34.30 7.04
CA GLU A 210 -32.86 35.38 6.80
C GLU A 210 -34.28 34.97 7.19
N LYS A 211 -34.76 35.70 8.20
CA LYS A 211 -36.07 36.37 8.26
C LYS A 211 -37.33 35.50 8.28
N ASN A 212 -37.94 35.36 9.46
CA ASN A 212 -39.02 36.24 9.96
C ASN A 212 -39.46 35.80 11.35
#